data_AF-A0A2D5AYV4-F1
#
_entry.id   AF-A0A2D5AYV4-F1
#
_cell.length_a   1.000
_cell.length_b   1.000
_cell.length_c   1.000
_cell.angle_alpha   90.00
_cell.angle_beta   90.00
_cell.angle_gamma   90.00
#
_symmetry.space_group_name_H-M   'P 1'
#
loop_
_entity.id
_entity.type
_entity.pdbx_description
1 polymer ?
#
loop_
_entity_poly.entity_id
_entity_poly.type
_entity_poly.pdbx_seq_one_letter_code
_entity_poly.pdbx_strand_id
1 'polypeptide(L)'
;MTLPRPFAYLLCSLLALGLAAQDEDPFVRCTRCKNVGAKPCSEHKKEDCELEGNALYCTVIGLCHTCGGTGWVDCKHCKNVAVEERFEGRRKRIPQVEKGIAHFEEDLARPLSIAESPHFIVIWDVEKMKVGKKLLGRHEMLHRYVDHVEELYKDYTDLLSVSDRAFKRKSRIFVWSNFQQHREASTRYCRMASNGGVRLMGANPTYSVAAEKRLFVNEESLRRNVIHCTAHLLLSHQAPIHWIGKTKGGWADAGVAHWFEDRYFGICDNYCFQESDTAGGVKGGPWKPALRKLVAKKQAPSLAGLFQQNTETLSAEQHMVAFSIIDYLITKDAKQLNQLLIRLRQKVTTRQALDEVLGTNAVRLQEAWQAWVSATYPAR
;
A
#
# COMPACT_ATOMS: atom_id res chain seq x y z
N MET A 1 -57.02 -17.04 22.82
CA MET A 1 -56.77 -18.42 23.28
C MET A 1 -55.33 -18.80 22.94
N THR A 2 -54.53 -19.08 23.98
CA THR A 2 -53.34 -19.96 24.07
C THR A 2 -52.27 -19.92 22.97
N LEU A 3 -50.97 -19.79 23.17
CA LEU A 3 -49.98 -19.40 24.21
C LEU A 3 -48.64 -19.35 23.41
N PRO A 4 -47.61 -18.58 23.80
CA PRO A 4 -46.38 -18.41 23.02
C PRO A 4 -45.36 -19.51 23.32
N ARG A 5 -44.48 -19.82 22.36
CA ARG A 5 -43.27 -20.62 22.60
C ARG A 5 -42.03 -19.72 22.67
N PRO A 6 -41.23 -19.78 23.75
CA PRO A 6 -39.93 -19.13 23.84
C PRO A 6 -38.85 -20.05 23.27
N PHE A 7 -37.91 -19.51 22.51
CA PHE A 7 -36.60 -20.13 22.32
C PHE A 7 -35.55 -19.08 22.68
N ALA A 8 -35.03 -19.25 23.90
CA ALA A 8 -33.85 -18.60 24.42
C ALA A 8 -32.68 -19.59 24.34
N TYR A 9 -31.47 -19.00 24.24
CA TYR A 9 -30.14 -19.63 24.27
C TYR A 9 -29.74 -20.35 22.96
N LEU A 10 -28.57 -20.14 22.36
CA LEU A 10 -27.24 -20.26 22.96
C LEU A 10 -26.16 -19.70 21.99
N LEU A 11 -25.05 -19.21 22.56
CA LEU A 11 -23.76 -18.82 21.96
C LEU A 11 -23.65 -17.55 21.10
N CYS A 12 -23.58 -16.40 21.79
CA CYS A 12 -22.63 -15.35 21.41
C CYS A 12 -21.19 -15.86 21.62
N SER A 13 -20.60 -16.47 20.59
CA SER A 13 -19.14 -16.59 20.51
C SER A 13 -18.58 -15.25 20.07
N LEU A 14 -18.21 -14.42 21.05
CA LEU A 14 -17.31 -13.28 20.89
C LEU A 14 -15.96 -13.80 20.37
N LEU A 15 -15.82 -13.91 19.05
CA LEU A 15 -14.52 -13.92 18.39
C LEU A 15 -13.98 -12.49 18.48
N ALA A 16 -13.26 -12.23 19.57
CA ALA A 16 -12.32 -11.12 19.66
C ALA A 16 -11.29 -11.30 18.55
N LEU A 17 -11.56 -10.70 17.39
CA LEU A 17 -10.54 -10.39 16.41
C LEU A 17 -9.62 -9.38 17.08
N GLY A 18 -8.41 -9.83 17.38
CA GLY A 18 -7.34 -9.01 17.92
C GLY A 18 -7.05 -7.83 17.00
N LEU A 19 -7.71 -6.71 17.26
CA LEU A 19 -6.99 -5.44 17.32
C LEU A 19 -5.88 -5.70 18.33
N ALA A 20 -4.63 -5.69 17.87
CA ALA A 20 -3.51 -5.55 18.77
C ALA A 20 -3.75 -4.24 19.52
N ALA A 21 -4.36 -4.34 20.71
CA ALA A 21 -4.19 -3.33 21.71
C ALA A 21 -2.68 -3.11 21.76
N GLN A 22 -2.25 -1.87 21.61
CA GLN A 22 -0.97 -1.48 22.15
C GLN A 22 -1.13 -1.73 23.66
N ASP A 23 -0.85 -2.96 24.10
CA ASP A 23 -0.79 -3.27 25.52
C ASP A 23 0.22 -2.28 26.07
N GLU A 24 -0.28 -1.29 26.81
CA GLU A 24 0.58 -0.35 27.49
C GLU A 24 1.46 -1.20 28.40
N ASP A 25 2.76 -1.27 28.08
CA ASP A 25 3.72 -2.07 28.84
C ASP A 25 3.55 -1.72 30.32
N PRO A 26 3.55 -2.71 31.24
CA PRO A 26 3.37 -2.45 32.66
C PRO A 26 4.38 -1.41 33.12
N PHE A 27 3.86 -0.30 33.64
CA PHE A 27 4.67 0.85 34.02
C PHE A 27 5.58 0.51 35.20
N VAL A 28 6.88 0.47 34.97
CA VAL A 28 7.89 0.28 36.03
C VAL A 28 8.70 1.56 36.20
N ARG A 29 8.66 2.15 37.41
CA ARG A 29 9.45 3.35 37.73
C ARG A 29 10.93 3.01 37.71
N CYS A 30 11.63 3.44 36.67
CA CYS A 30 13.06 3.25 36.49
C CYS A 30 13.72 4.46 35.85
N THR A 31 14.56 5.16 36.60
CA THR A 31 15.30 6.34 36.11
C THR A 31 16.36 5.98 35.06
N ARG A 32 16.85 4.74 35.06
CA ARG A 32 17.92 4.28 34.15
C ARG A 32 17.44 4.05 32.72
N CYS A 33 16.21 3.57 32.54
CA CYS A 33 15.58 3.39 31.22
C CYS A 33 14.42 4.37 30.98
N LYS A 34 14.22 5.35 31.86
CA LYS A 34 13.08 6.30 31.80
C LYS A 34 11.73 5.57 31.70
N ASN A 35 11.58 4.51 32.49
CA ASN A 35 10.39 3.66 32.57
C ASN A 35 10.06 2.81 31.33
N VAL A 36 10.94 2.78 30.31
CA VAL A 36 10.71 2.01 29.06
C VAL A 36 10.92 0.50 29.25
N GLY A 37 11.64 0.08 30.29
CA GLY A 37 12.02 -1.33 30.48
C GLY A 37 13.18 -1.83 29.62
N ALA A 38 13.61 -1.05 28.62
CA ALA A 38 14.74 -1.34 27.75
C ALA A 38 15.60 -0.09 27.47
N LYS A 39 16.77 -0.30 26.86
CA LYS A 39 17.69 0.75 26.41
C LYS A 39 18.06 0.52 24.95
N PRO A 40 18.37 1.58 24.19
CA PRO A 40 18.98 1.43 22.88
C PRO A 40 20.26 0.59 22.96
N CYS A 41 20.50 -0.23 21.95
CA CYS A 41 21.74 -0.99 21.82
C CYS A 41 22.95 -0.06 21.79
N SER A 42 24.06 -0.43 22.45
CA SER A 42 25.30 0.35 22.44
C SER A 42 26.01 0.34 21.09
N GLU A 43 25.76 -0.67 20.25
CA GLU A 43 26.40 -0.85 18.94
C GLU A 43 25.75 -0.02 17.82
N HIS A 44 24.65 0.67 18.14
CA HIS A 44 23.88 1.43 17.17
C HIS A 44 23.60 2.83 17.70
N LYS A 45 23.34 3.76 16.78
CA LYS A 45 22.87 5.09 17.18
C LYS A 45 21.48 4.96 17.78
N LYS A 46 21.17 5.84 18.74
CA LYS A 46 19.87 5.84 19.41
C LYS A 46 18.73 6.02 18.40
N GLU A 47 18.94 6.89 17.43
CA GLU A 47 17.98 7.20 16.37
C GLU A 47 17.73 5.98 15.48
N ASP A 48 18.76 5.19 15.18
CA ASP A 48 18.63 3.94 14.41
C ASP A 48 17.81 2.91 15.18
N CYS A 49 18.01 2.79 16.50
CA CYS A 49 17.25 1.86 17.34
C CYS A 49 15.76 2.21 17.42
N GLU A 50 15.42 3.50 17.37
CA GLU A 50 14.04 4.00 17.44
C GLU A 50 13.22 3.64 16.19
N LEU A 51 13.87 3.48 15.03
CA LEU A 51 13.22 3.06 13.78
C LEU A 51 12.73 1.61 13.79
N GLU A 52 13.34 0.78 14.62
CA GLU A 52 13.10 -0.68 14.67
C GLU A 52 11.80 -1.07 15.36
N GLY A 53 11.04 -0.10 15.88
CA GLY A 53 9.73 -0.37 16.50
C GLY A 53 8.70 -0.93 15.51
N ASN A 54 8.75 -0.48 14.25
CA ASN A 54 7.71 -0.77 13.24
C ASN A 54 8.08 -1.93 12.30
N ALA A 55 9.35 -2.32 12.24
CA ALA A 55 9.81 -3.44 11.42
C ALA A 55 9.81 -4.75 12.21
N LEU A 56 9.40 -5.84 11.58
CA LEU A 56 9.61 -7.19 12.11
C LEU A 56 11.08 -7.60 12.03
N TYR A 57 11.81 -7.09 11.03
CA TYR A 57 13.23 -7.34 10.80
C TYR A 57 13.83 -6.23 9.92
N CYS A 58 15.11 -5.91 10.14
CA CYS A 58 15.91 -5.02 9.31
C CYS A 58 17.33 -5.59 9.15
N THR A 59 17.85 -5.72 7.93
CA THR A 59 19.22 -6.23 7.71
C THR A 59 20.30 -5.31 8.27
N VAL A 60 20.01 -4.02 8.47
CA VAL A 60 20.99 -3.04 8.97
C VAL A 60 21.45 -3.37 10.40
N ILE A 61 20.53 -3.85 11.24
CA ILE A 61 20.84 -4.24 12.61
C ILE A 61 20.68 -5.74 12.88
N GLY A 62 20.06 -6.49 11.97
CA GLY A 62 19.59 -7.87 12.18
C GLY A 62 20.67 -8.84 12.66
N LEU A 63 21.92 -8.59 12.30
CA LEU A 63 23.09 -9.39 12.67
C LEU A 63 23.78 -8.94 13.98
N CYS A 64 23.26 -7.94 14.67
CA CYS A 64 23.88 -7.43 15.89
C CYS A 64 23.76 -8.46 17.04
N HIS A 65 24.90 -9.03 17.46
CA HIS A 65 24.97 -9.97 18.57
C HIS A 65 24.53 -9.36 19.92
N THR A 66 24.68 -8.05 20.11
CA THR A 66 24.37 -7.38 21.38
C THR A 66 22.86 -7.25 21.63
N CYS A 67 22.09 -6.84 20.62
CA CYS A 67 20.64 -6.69 20.74
C CYS A 67 19.85 -7.84 20.11
N GLY A 68 20.54 -8.77 19.45
CA GLY A 68 19.94 -9.85 18.67
C GLY A 68 19.08 -9.33 17.52
N GLY A 69 19.47 -8.22 16.89
CA GLY A 69 18.74 -7.60 15.79
C GLY A 69 17.46 -6.86 16.14
N THR A 70 17.22 -6.56 17.42
CA THR A 70 16.03 -5.81 17.85
C THR A 70 16.25 -4.31 17.99
N GLY A 71 17.50 -3.85 18.02
CA GLY A 71 17.87 -2.46 18.32
C GLY A 71 17.83 -2.11 19.81
N TRP A 72 17.30 -3.00 20.66
CA TRP A 72 17.08 -2.74 22.07
C TRP A 72 17.65 -3.84 22.96
N VAL A 73 18.14 -3.44 24.13
CA VAL A 73 18.63 -4.35 25.17
C VAL A 73 17.84 -4.15 26.46
N ASP A 74 17.62 -5.24 27.17
CA ASP A 74 16.78 -5.26 28.36
C ASP A 74 17.40 -4.41 29.49
N CYS A 75 16.55 -3.68 30.23
CA CYS A 75 17.03 -2.91 31.35
C CYS A 75 17.27 -3.79 32.58
N LYS A 76 18.53 -4.17 32.78
CA LYS A 76 19.00 -4.98 33.94
C LYS A 76 18.62 -4.44 35.32
N HIS A 77 18.22 -3.16 35.44
CA HIS A 77 17.85 -2.54 36.71
C HIS A 77 16.40 -2.78 37.12
N CYS A 78 15.45 -2.58 36.19
CA CYS A 78 14.03 -2.69 36.53
C CYS A 78 13.44 -4.07 36.22
N LYS A 79 14.10 -4.87 35.38
CA LYS A 79 13.67 -6.23 35.01
C LYS A 79 12.18 -6.28 34.65
N ASN A 80 11.78 -5.42 33.71
CA ASN A 80 10.40 -5.36 33.26
C ASN A 80 10.10 -6.60 32.42
N VAL A 81 9.56 -7.65 33.05
CA VAL A 81 9.35 -8.97 32.45
C VAL A 81 8.55 -8.89 31.14
N ALA A 82 7.52 -8.06 31.06
CA ALA A 82 6.71 -7.92 29.84
C ALA A 82 7.55 -7.37 28.66
N VAL A 83 8.40 -6.38 28.94
CA VAL A 83 9.29 -5.80 27.92
C VAL A 83 10.39 -6.78 27.52
N GLU A 84 10.95 -7.51 28.47
CA GLU A 84 11.93 -8.57 28.23
C GLU A 84 11.34 -9.69 27.35
N GLU A 85 10.15 -10.17 27.68
CA GLU A 85 9.43 -11.19 26.90
C GLU A 85 9.11 -10.72 25.49
N ARG A 86 8.72 -9.45 25.32
CA ARG A 86 8.49 -8.85 24.00
C ARG A 86 9.75 -8.87 23.14
N PHE A 87 10.88 -8.36 23.66
CA PHE A 87 12.13 -8.34 22.88
C PHE A 87 12.68 -9.73 22.63
N GLU A 88 12.58 -10.64 23.60
CA GLU A 88 12.96 -12.04 23.43
C GLU A 88 12.09 -12.75 22.38
N GLY A 89 10.78 -12.48 22.37
CA GLY A 89 9.87 -12.95 21.33
C GLY A 89 10.26 -12.45 19.94
N ARG A 90 10.71 -11.18 19.82
CA ARG A 90 11.27 -10.65 18.56
C ARG A 90 12.56 -11.34 18.16
N ARG A 91 13.55 -11.47 19.07
CA ARG A 91 14.83 -12.17 18.81
C ARG A 91 14.61 -13.59 18.29
N LYS A 92 13.66 -14.33 18.85
CA LYS A 92 13.32 -15.69 18.41
C LYS A 92 12.77 -15.77 16.98
N ARG A 93 12.14 -14.70 16.49
CA ARG A 93 11.57 -14.65 15.13
C ARG A 93 12.60 -14.25 14.07
N ILE A 94 13.62 -13.49 14.45
CA ILE A 94 14.62 -12.93 13.53
C ILE A 94 15.28 -13.99 12.64
N PRO A 95 15.78 -15.14 13.15
CA PRO A 95 16.38 -16.16 12.28
C PRO A 95 15.43 -16.75 11.23
N GLN A 96 14.14 -16.83 11.54
CA GLN A 96 13.12 -17.32 10.59
C GLN A 96 12.87 -16.29 9.49
N VAL A 97 12.79 -15.01 9.86
CA VAL A 97 12.61 -13.90 8.92
C VAL A 97 13.83 -13.76 8.02
N GLU A 98 15.04 -13.78 8.60
CA GLU A 98 16.31 -13.74 7.89
C GLU A 98 16.39 -14.84 6.82
N LYS A 99 16.08 -16.10 7.18
CA LYS A 99 16.01 -17.21 6.22
C LYS A 99 14.99 -16.96 5.10
N GLY A 100 13.88 -16.30 5.41
CA GLY A 100 12.84 -15.95 4.44
C GLY A 100 13.28 -14.94 3.39
N ILE A 101 14.26 -14.08 3.71
CA ILE A 101 14.73 -13.00 2.84
C ILE A 101 16.14 -13.22 2.27
N ALA A 102 16.93 -14.15 2.81
CA ALA A 102 18.31 -14.42 2.38
C ALA A 102 18.44 -14.66 0.88
N HIS A 103 17.42 -15.32 0.29
CA HIS A 103 17.38 -15.58 -1.15
C HIS A 103 17.50 -14.31 -2.00
N PHE A 104 17.08 -13.13 -1.52
CA PHE A 104 17.20 -11.89 -2.30
C PHE A 104 18.66 -11.49 -2.52
N GLU A 105 19.50 -11.62 -1.49
CA GLU A 105 20.93 -11.31 -1.56
C GLU A 105 21.70 -12.37 -2.36
N GLU A 106 21.32 -13.64 -2.21
CA GLU A 106 21.85 -14.77 -3.00
C GLU A 106 21.53 -14.60 -4.49
N ASP A 107 20.26 -14.31 -4.81
CA ASP A 107 19.79 -14.13 -6.19
C ASP A 107 20.47 -12.97 -6.92
N LEU A 108 20.79 -11.90 -6.19
CA LEU A 108 21.42 -10.68 -6.72
C LEU A 108 22.93 -10.62 -6.42
N ALA A 109 23.49 -11.67 -5.83
CA ALA A 109 24.91 -11.83 -5.48
C ALA A 109 25.52 -10.61 -4.76
N ARG A 110 24.75 -9.96 -3.86
CA ARG A 110 25.21 -8.78 -3.12
C ARG A 110 24.43 -8.54 -1.83
N PRO A 111 25.01 -7.83 -0.85
CA PRO A 111 24.28 -7.36 0.32
C PRO A 111 23.18 -6.34 -0.05
N LEU A 112 22.06 -6.41 0.66
CA LEU A 112 20.88 -5.57 0.47
C LEU A 112 20.38 -5.01 1.81
N SER A 113 19.91 -3.76 1.79
CA SER A 113 19.14 -3.23 2.91
C SER A 113 17.67 -3.62 2.74
N ILE A 114 17.22 -4.55 3.59
CA ILE A 114 15.89 -5.13 3.55
C ILE A 114 15.24 -4.89 4.90
N ALA A 115 14.01 -4.40 4.87
CA ALA A 115 13.13 -4.38 6.04
C ALA A 115 11.87 -5.16 5.74
N GLU A 116 11.43 -5.94 6.72
CA GLU A 116 10.18 -6.69 6.66
C GLU A 116 9.21 -6.14 7.70
N SER A 117 7.99 -5.88 7.28
CA SER A 117 6.86 -5.48 8.13
C SER A 117 5.76 -6.55 8.06
N PRO A 118 4.63 -6.43 8.78
CA PRO A 118 3.55 -7.41 8.71
C PRO A 118 3.04 -7.69 7.28
N HIS A 119 2.93 -6.66 6.42
CA HIS A 119 2.32 -6.79 5.10
C HIS A 119 3.30 -6.59 3.93
N PHE A 120 4.52 -6.11 4.20
CA PHE A 120 5.49 -5.77 3.17
C PHE A 120 6.90 -6.30 3.42
N ILE A 121 7.64 -6.45 2.33
CA ILE A 121 9.09 -6.54 2.29
C ILE A 121 9.58 -5.37 1.44
N VAL A 122 10.39 -4.50 2.02
CA VAL A 122 10.96 -3.34 1.34
C VAL A 122 12.46 -3.56 1.17
N ILE A 123 12.95 -3.44 -0.07
CA ILE A 123 14.38 -3.42 -0.39
C ILE A 123 14.73 -2.01 -0.83
N TRP A 124 15.77 -1.43 -0.21
CA TRP A 124 16.14 -0.05 -0.45
C TRP A 124 17.65 0.10 -0.68
N ASP A 125 18.04 0.44 -1.90
CA ASP A 125 19.46 0.54 -2.27
C ASP A 125 20.02 1.98 -2.25
N VAL A 126 19.16 2.99 -2.15
CA VAL A 126 19.58 4.40 -2.27
C VAL A 126 20.32 4.84 -0.99
N GLU A 127 21.61 5.19 -1.14
CA GLU A 127 22.49 5.59 -0.03
C GLU A 127 21.98 6.78 0.78
N LYS A 128 21.59 7.85 0.08
CA LYS A 128 21.07 9.08 0.68
C LYS A 128 20.02 9.70 -0.21
N MET A 129 18.97 10.25 0.40
CA MET A 129 17.92 10.96 -0.31
C MET A 129 17.51 12.23 0.43
N LYS A 130 17.25 13.30 -0.33
CA LYS A 130 16.81 14.57 0.25
C LYS A 130 15.30 14.53 0.49
N VAL A 131 14.88 14.73 1.73
CA VAL A 131 13.48 14.84 2.16
C VAL A 131 13.27 16.23 2.73
N GLY A 132 12.55 17.08 1.99
CA GLY A 132 12.44 18.50 2.30
C GLY A 132 13.81 19.18 2.38
N LYS A 133 14.22 19.58 3.59
CA LYS A 133 15.54 20.20 3.85
C LYS A 133 16.59 19.23 4.39
N LYS A 134 16.20 18.02 4.79
CA LYS A 134 17.10 17.03 5.41
C LYS A 134 17.63 16.05 4.38
N LEU A 135 18.85 15.56 4.59
CA LEU A 135 19.43 14.46 3.83
C LEU A 135 19.39 13.23 4.71
N LEU A 136 18.52 12.27 4.38
CA LEU A 136 18.34 11.06 5.17
C LEU A 136 19.22 9.93 4.60
N GLY A 137 19.72 9.07 5.49
CA GLY A 137 20.53 7.91 5.11
C GLY A 137 19.68 6.72 4.68
N ARG A 138 20.34 5.70 4.13
CA ARG A 138 19.72 4.45 3.66
C ARG A 138 18.78 3.82 4.69
N HIS A 139 19.24 3.68 5.93
CA HIS A 139 18.47 3.04 7.01
C HIS A 139 17.17 3.80 7.32
N GLU A 140 17.26 5.11 7.52
CA GLU A 140 16.11 5.97 7.77
C GLU A 140 15.12 5.98 6.59
N MET A 141 15.63 5.98 5.36
CA MET A 141 14.78 5.91 4.16
C MET A 141 14.07 4.56 4.02
N LEU A 142 14.75 3.45 4.35
CA LEU A 142 14.16 2.11 4.34
C LEU A 142 12.95 2.04 5.28
N HIS A 143 13.11 2.44 6.55
CA HIS A 143 12.02 2.43 7.53
C HIS A 143 10.92 3.43 7.18
N ARG A 144 11.28 4.61 6.69
CA ARG A 144 10.30 5.60 6.20
C ARG A 144 9.40 5.02 5.11
N TYR A 145 9.95 4.23 4.18
CA TYR A 145 9.15 3.61 3.12
C TYR A 145 8.35 2.41 3.62
N VAL A 146 8.83 1.67 4.63
CA VAL A 146 8.02 0.68 5.35
C VAL A 146 6.79 1.35 5.98
N ASP A 147 6.97 2.45 6.70
CA ASP A 147 5.88 3.19 7.34
C ASP A 147 4.85 3.67 6.31
N HIS A 148 5.30 4.25 5.19
CA HIS A 148 4.40 4.74 4.14
C HIS A 148 3.53 3.63 3.52
N VAL A 149 4.10 2.45 3.27
CA VAL A 149 3.33 1.34 2.66
C VAL A 149 2.42 0.65 3.67
N GLU A 150 2.81 0.57 4.93
CA GLU A 150 1.95 0.09 6.03
C GLU A 150 0.79 1.06 6.30
N GLU A 151 1.03 2.38 6.24
CA GLU A 151 -0.02 3.39 6.32
C GLU A 151 -1.03 3.23 5.17
N LEU A 152 -0.54 3.06 3.94
CA LEU A 152 -1.38 2.78 2.78
C LEU A 152 -2.19 1.49 2.96
N TYR A 153 -1.59 0.42 3.46
CA TYR A 153 -2.29 -0.83 3.71
C TYR A 153 -3.42 -0.64 4.71
N LYS A 154 -3.15 0.02 5.84
CA LYS A 154 -4.15 0.31 6.86
C LYS A 154 -5.30 1.14 6.28
N ASP A 155 -4.99 2.22 5.56
CA ASP A 155 -6.00 3.07 4.93
C ASP A 155 -6.82 2.28 3.89
N TYR A 156 -6.18 1.41 3.11
CA TYR A 156 -6.84 0.53 2.16
C TYR A 156 -7.82 -0.43 2.85
N THR A 157 -7.37 -1.12 3.90
CA THR A 157 -8.20 -2.10 4.62
C THR A 157 -9.35 -1.44 5.35
N ASP A 158 -9.11 -0.29 5.98
CA ASP A 158 -10.13 0.43 6.73
C ASP A 158 -11.19 1.01 5.78
N LEU A 159 -10.74 1.70 4.72
CA LEU A 159 -11.63 2.32 3.73
C LEU A 159 -12.55 1.29 3.07
N LEU A 160 -11.98 0.18 2.58
CA LEU A 160 -12.72 -0.83 1.82
C LEU A 160 -13.31 -1.92 2.72
N SER A 161 -13.13 -1.81 4.05
CA SER A 161 -13.53 -2.83 5.03
C SER A 161 -13.01 -4.22 4.67
N VAL A 162 -11.74 -4.31 4.30
CA VAL A 162 -11.06 -5.55 3.90
C VAL A 162 -10.39 -6.17 5.11
N SER A 163 -10.65 -7.46 5.33
CA SER A 163 -9.96 -8.22 6.38
C SER A 163 -8.52 -8.54 5.96
N ASP A 164 -7.58 -8.47 6.90
CA ASP A 164 -6.20 -8.93 6.74
C ASP A 164 -6.09 -10.34 6.14
N ARG A 165 -7.04 -11.24 6.49
CA ARG A 165 -7.10 -12.61 5.97
C ARG A 165 -7.26 -12.68 4.44
N ALA A 166 -7.67 -11.59 3.79
CA ALA A 166 -7.78 -11.49 2.34
C ALA A 166 -6.40 -11.47 1.65
N PHE A 167 -5.33 -11.20 2.39
CA PHE A 167 -3.97 -11.16 1.88
C PHE A 167 -3.21 -12.40 2.36
N LYS A 168 -2.65 -13.17 1.41
CA LYS A 168 -1.96 -14.44 1.72
C LYS A 168 -0.45 -14.34 1.67
N ARG A 169 0.08 -13.23 1.13
CA ARG A 169 1.51 -12.99 0.95
C ARG A 169 1.77 -11.50 1.15
N LYS A 170 3.01 -11.20 1.56
CA LYS A 170 3.50 -9.83 1.64
C LYS A 170 3.75 -9.26 0.25
N SER A 171 3.46 -7.98 0.07
CA SER A 171 3.88 -7.24 -1.12
C SER A 171 5.35 -6.87 -1.03
N ARG A 172 6.03 -6.89 -2.17
CA ARG A 172 7.47 -6.64 -2.26
C ARG A 172 7.70 -5.32 -2.97
N ILE A 173 8.42 -4.40 -2.35
CA ILE A 173 8.70 -3.06 -2.89
C ILE A 173 10.21 -2.88 -2.99
N PHE A 174 10.73 -2.77 -4.20
CA PHE A 174 12.17 -2.64 -4.45
C PHE A 174 12.50 -1.29 -5.04
N VAL A 175 13.38 -0.55 -4.36
CA VAL A 175 13.84 0.77 -4.79
C VAL A 175 15.35 0.74 -4.98
N TRP A 176 15.78 0.90 -6.22
CA TRP A 176 17.18 0.76 -6.64
C TRP A 176 17.84 2.11 -6.87
N SER A 177 19.15 2.18 -6.67
CA SER A 177 19.91 3.42 -6.88
C SER A 177 20.05 3.78 -8.35
N ASN A 178 20.03 2.79 -9.25
CA ASN A 178 20.24 2.97 -10.68
C ASN A 178 19.44 1.98 -11.55
N PHE A 179 19.41 2.25 -12.85
CA PHE A 179 18.67 1.43 -13.83
C PHE A 179 19.21 0.02 -14.01
N GLN A 180 20.51 -0.21 -13.88
CA GLN A 180 21.09 -1.53 -14.11
C GLN A 180 20.57 -2.52 -13.07
N GLN A 181 20.68 -2.17 -11.80
CA GLN A 181 20.15 -2.98 -10.69
C GLN A 181 18.63 -3.15 -10.79
N HIS A 182 17.91 -2.07 -11.12
CA HIS A 182 16.47 -2.15 -11.32
C HIS A 182 16.10 -3.13 -12.45
N ARG A 183 16.79 -3.10 -13.59
CA ARG A 183 16.53 -4.01 -14.72
C ARG A 183 16.81 -5.46 -14.35
N GLU A 184 17.90 -5.72 -13.64
CA GLU A 184 18.22 -7.06 -13.13
C GLU A 184 17.12 -7.58 -12.20
N ALA A 185 16.76 -6.79 -11.18
CA ALA A 185 15.75 -7.17 -10.21
C ALA A 185 14.33 -7.28 -10.83
N SER A 186 13.93 -6.34 -11.68
CA SER A 186 12.61 -6.38 -12.33
C SER A 186 12.49 -7.56 -13.30
N THR A 187 13.56 -7.91 -14.02
CA THR A 187 13.58 -9.12 -14.85
C THR A 187 13.36 -10.37 -14.01
N ARG A 188 14.07 -10.49 -12.87
CA ARG A 188 13.99 -11.67 -12.01
C ARG A 188 12.65 -11.78 -11.27
N TYR A 189 12.23 -10.70 -10.61
CA TYR A 189 11.10 -10.74 -9.68
C TYR A 189 9.79 -10.27 -10.30
N CYS A 190 9.83 -9.37 -11.28
CA CYS A 190 8.64 -8.91 -11.98
C CYS A 190 8.43 -9.57 -13.36
N ARG A 191 9.41 -10.35 -13.85
CA ARG A 191 9.39 -11.01 -15.17
C ARG A 191 9.36 -10.05 -16.36
N MET A 192 9.75 -8.80 -16.14
CA MET A 192 9.74 -7.74 -17.15
C MET A 192 10.90 -6.78 -16.88
N ALA A 193 11.58 -6.33 -17.94
CA ALA A 193 12.63 -5.33 -17.85
C ALA A 193 12.13 -3.99 -18.40
N SER A 194 12.24 -2.92 -17.63
CA SER A 194 12.01 -1.55 -18.09
C SER A 194 13.00 -0.60 -17.43
N ASN A 195 13.08 0.62 -17.97
CA ASN A 195 13.73 1.72 -17.26
C ASN A 195 12.74 2.39 -16.29
N GLY A 196 11.44 2.35 -16.56
CA GLY A 196 10.41 2.83 -15.64
C GLY A 196 10.03 1.77 -14.61
N GLY A 197 9.23 2.16 -13.61
CA GLY A 197 8.75 1.22 -12.60
C GLY A 197 7.99 0.03 -13.19
N VAL A 198 8.24 -1.18 -12.67
CA VAL A 198 7.66 -2.44 -13.14
C VAL A 198 6.95 -3.15 -11.99
N ARG A 199 5.74 -3.64 -12.24
CA ARG A 199 4.93 -4.39 -11.27
C ARG A 199 4.57 -5.78 -11.75
N LEU A 200 4.58 -6.74 -10.83
CA LEU A 200 3.98 -8.06 -10.99
C LEU A 200 2.73 -8.13 -10.12
N MET A 201 1.58 -8.25 -10.77
CA MET A 201 0.26 -8.26 -10.13
C MET A 201 -0.15 -9.69 -9.72
N GLY A 202 -1.13 -9.81 -8.83
CA GLY A 202 -1.72 -11.09 -8.43
C GLY A 202 -0.97 -11.75 -7.27
N ALA A 203 -0.73 -13.07 -7.35
CA ALA A 203 -0.35 -13.86 -6.16
C ALA A 203 1.03 -13.53 -5.56
N ASN A 204 1.95 -12.98 -6.35
CA ASN A 204 3.29 -12.57 -5.91
C ASN A 204 3.48 -11.07 -6.15
N PRO A 205 2.72 -10.22 -5.42
CA PRO A 205 2.69 -8.79 -5.67
C PRO A 205 4.07 -8.17 -5.46
N THR A 206 4.66 -7.65 -6.53
CA THR A 206 6.02 -7.08 -6.51
C THR A 206 6.05 -5.79 -7.30
N TYR A 207 6.68 -4.77 -6.77
CA TYR A 207 7.00 -3.53 -7.47
C TYR A 207 8.51 -3.29 -7.41
N SER A 208 9.11 -2.88 -8.54
CA SER A 208 10.52 -2.55 -8.66
C SER A 208 10.68 -1.26 -9.43
N VAL A 209 11.54 -0.35 -8.95
CA VAL A 209 11.79 0.95 -9.59
C VAL A 209 13.21 1.46 -9.32
N ALA A 210 13.77 2.23 -10.25
CA ALA A 210 15.00 2.99 -10.03
C ALA A 210 14.69 4.41 -9.53
N ALA A 211 15.28 4.82 -8.39
CA ALA A 211 15.12 6.14 -7.77
C ALA A 211 16.00 7.22 -8.43
N GLU A 212 15.97 7.26 -9.75
CA GLU A 212 16.83 8.11 -10.57
C GLU A 212 16.19 9.47 -10.83
N LYS A 213 17.01 10.54 -10.80
CA LYS A 213 16.52 11.93 -10.95
C LYS A 213 15.78 12.20 -12.26
N ARG A 214 16.08 11.41 -13.30
CA ARG A 214 15.41 11.51 -14.60
C ARG A 214 13.96 11.04 -14.56
N LEU A 215 13.59 10.21 -13.57
CA LEU A 215 12.22 9.75 -13.35
C LEU A 215 11.53 10.54 -12.24
N PHE A 216 12.27 10.83 -11.17
CA PHE A 216 11.70 11.46 -9.97
C PHE A 216 12.50 12.71 -9.61
N VAL A 217 11.84 13.86 -9.62
CA VAL A 217 12.48 15.15 -9.33
C VAL A 217 12.92 15.23 -7.85
N ASN A 218 12.20 14.56 -6.96
CA ASN A 218 12.45 14.54 -5.52
C ASN A 218 11.87 13.27 -4.87
N GLU A 219 12.07 13.13 -3.55
CA GLU A 219 11.53 12.00 -2.78
C GLU A 219 10.01 11.93 -2.79
N GLU A 220 9.31 13.06 -2.79
CA GLU A 220 7.84 13.07 -2.79
C GLU A 220 7.28 12.49 -4.10
N SER A 221 7.90 12.79 -5.24
CA SER A 221 7.56 12.22 -6.55
C SER A 221 7.79 10.72 -6.59
N LEU A 222 8.91 10.22 -6.03
CA LEU A 222 9.16 8.79 -5.88
C LEU A 222 8.13 8.13 -4.94
N ARG A 223 7.85 8.77 -3.80
CA ARG A 223 6.88 8.27 -2.80
C ARG A 223 5.50 8.14 -3.41
N ARG A 224 5.03 9.16 -4.14
CA ARG A 224 3.73 9.13 -4.83
C ARG A 224 3.66 7.97 -5.82
N ASN A 225 4.72 7.77 -6.59
CA ASN A 225 4.80 6.65 -7.53
C ASN A 225 4.80 5.27 -6.84
N VAL A 226 5.50 5.13 -5.71
CA VAL A 226 5.47 3.90 -4.90
C VAL A 226 4.07 3.66 -4.32
N ILE A 227 3.39 4.69 -3.81
CA ILE A 227 2.01 4.58 -3.29
C ILE A 227 1.05 4.13 -4.40
N HIS A 228 1.08 4.79 -5.56
CA HIS A 228 0.28 4.43 -6.73
C HIS A 228 0.46 2.96 -7.12
N CYS A 229 1.71 2.53 -7.29
CA CYS A 229 2.02 1.16 -7.68
C CYS A 229 1.67 0.15 -6.59
N THR A 230 1.78 0.52 -5.32
CA THR A 230 1.41 -0.35 -4.19
C THR A 230 -0.11 -0.51 -4.09
N ALA A 231 -0.89 0.53 -4.37
CA ALA A 231 -2.35 0.43 -4.41
C ALA A 231 -2.84 -0.56 -5.48
N HIS A 232 -2.21 -0.56 -6.66
CA HIS A 232 -2.40 -1.59 -7.69
C HIS A 232 -2.09 -2.99 -7.16
N LEU A 233 -0.95 -3.16 -6.49
CA LEU A 233 -0.59 -4.45 -5.90
C LEU A 233 -1.68 -4.92 -4.94
N LEU A 234 -2.05 -4.11 -3.94
CA LEU A 234 -3.08 -4.40 -2.95
C LEU A 234 -4.38 -4.87 -3.59
N LEU A 235 -4.88 -4.11 -4.57
CA LEU A 235 -6.10 -4.46 -5.28
C LEU A 235 -6.00 -5.82 -5.99
N SER A 236 -4.88 -6.09 -6.65
CA SER A 236 -4.71 -7.31 -7.45
C SER A 236 -4.49 -8.58 -6.63
N HIS A 237 -3.98 -8.45 -5.40
CA HIS A 237 -3.63 -9.58 -4.54
C HIS A 237 -4.57 -9.76 -3.33
N GLN A 238 -5.54 -8.87 -3.14
CA GLN A 238 -6.69 -9.11 -2.26
C GLN A 238 -7.50 -10.30 -2.80
N ALA A 239 -7.87 -11.24 -1.93
CA ALA A 239 -8.75 -12.34 -2.29
C ALA A 239 -10.11 -11.87 -2.83
N PRO A 240 -10.66 -12.49 -3.90
CA PRO A 240 -10.02 -13.49 -4.74
C PRO A 240 -8.89 -12.87 -5.59
N ILE A 241 -7.73 -13.51 -5.60
CA ILE A 241 -6.52 -12.97 -6.24
C ILE A 241 -6.70 -12.92 -7.76
N HIS A 242 -6.80 -11.72 -8.31
CA HIS A 242 -6.87 -11.50 -9.75
C HIS A 242 -6.50 -10.07 -10.11
N TRP A 243 -5.76 -9.89 -11.21
CA TRP A 243 -5.53 -8.58 -11.79
C TRP A 243 -6.64 -8.23 -12.77
N ILE A 244 -7.50 -7.28 -12.38
CA ILE A 244 -8.66 -6.84 -13.18
C ILE A 244 -8.29 -5.91 -14.35
N GLY A 245 -7.09 -5.30 -14.31
CA GLY A 245 -6.67 -4.31 -15.30
C GLY A 245 -6.58 -4.85 -16.72
N LYS A 246 -6.34 -6.16 -16.89
CA LYS A 246 -6.31 -6.84 -18.21
C LYS A 246 -7.64 -7.47 -18.62
N THR A 247 -8.68 -7.35 -17.81
CA THR A 247 -9.99 -7.97 -18.03
C THR A 247 -11.09 -6.92 -18.08
N LYS A 248 -10.83 -5.79 -18.77
CA LYS A 248 -11.75 -4.65 -18.89
C LYS A 248 -12.13 -3.98 -17.56
N GLY A 249 -11.35 -4.21 -16.51
CA GLY A 249 -11.45 -3.57 -15.20
C GLY A 249 -10.46 -2.42 -15.03
N GLY A 250 -9.93 -1.85 -16.14
CA GLY A 250 -8.89 -0.82 -16.08
C GLY A 250 -9.30 0.41 -15.26
N TRP A 251 -10.57 0.82 -15.36
CA TRP A 251 -11.12 1.94 -14.59
C TRP A 251 -11.01 1.73 -13.07
N ALA A 252 -11.19 0.51 -12.60
CA ALA A 252 -11.12 0.20 -11.18
C ALA A 252 -9.66 0.05 -10.73
N ASP A 253 -8.82 -0.57 -11.57
CA ASP A 253 -7.39 -0.73 -11.32
C ASP A 253 -6.67 0.61 -11.19
N ALA A 254 -6.76 1.47 -12.22
CA ALA A 254 -6.16 2.80 -12.22
C ALA A 254 -6.89 3.77 -11.27
N GLY A 255 -8.22 3.72 -11.20
CA GLY A 255 -9.00 4.63 -10.38
C GLY A 255 -8.67 4.52 -8.89
N VAL A 256 -8.51 3.29 -8.36
CA VAL A 256 -8.13 3.08 -6.96
C VAL A 256 -6.72 3.62 -6.70
N ALA A 257 -5.78 3.36 -7.60
CA ALA A 257 -4.41 3.83 -7.46
C ALA A 257 -4.34 5.37 -7.41
N HIS A 258 -4.94 6.06 -8.38
CA HIS A 258 -5.01 7.52 -8.38
C HIS A 258 -5.81 8.11 -7.21
N TRP A 259 -6.81 7.40 -6.68
CA TRP A 259 -7.54 7.89 -5.52
C TRP A 259 -6.64 8.00 -4.29
N PHE A 260 -5.75 7.03 -4.08
CA PHE A 260 -4.75 7.14 -3.02
C PHE A 260 -3.70 8.22 -3.32
N GLU A 261 -3.32 8.45 -4.58
CA GLU A 261 -2.46 9.60 -4.93
C GLU A 261 -3.10 10.93 -4.52
N ASP A 262 -4.35 11.17 -4.91
CA ASP A 262 -5.06 12.40 -4.53
C ASP A 262 -5.20 12.52 -3.00
N ARG A 263 -5.50 11.41 -2.31
CA ARG A 263 -5.65 11.41 -0.84
C ARG A 263 -4.39 11.85 -0.11
N TYR A 264 -3.22 11.33 -0.51
CA TYR A 264 -1.97 11.61 0.19
C TYR A 264 -1.25 12.87 -0.29
N PHE A 265 -1.50 13.31 -1.53
CA PHE A 265 -0.70 14.35 -2.18
C PHE A 265 -1.52 15.50 -2.78
N GLY A 266 -2.85 15.35 -2.89
CA GLY A 266 -3.75 16.34 -3.52
C GLY A 266 -3.53 16.52 -5.03
N ILE A 267 -2.74 15.65 -5.65
CA ILE A 267 -2.43 15.67 -7.08
C ILE A 267 -2.33 14.25 -7.61
N CYS A 268 -2.67 14.10 -8.89
CA CYS A 268 -2.48 12.88 -9.66
C CYS A 268 -1.64 13.23 -10.90
N ASP A 269 -0.46 12.64 -11.00
CA ASP A 269 0.47 12.91 -12.12
C ASP A 269 1.35 11.72 -12.51
N ASN A 270 1.20 10.57 -11.86
CA ASN A 270 1.89 9.38 -12.31
C ASN A 270 1.05 8.66 -13.36
N TYR A 271 1.72 8.23 -14.41
CA TYR A 271 1.23 7.16 -15.26
C TYR A 271 2.28 6.06 -15.19
N CYS A 272 1.91 4.85 -14.81
CA CYS A 272 2.88 3.76 -14.71
C CYS A 272 3.36 3.31 -16.11
N PHE A 273 4.41 2.48 -16.17
CA PHE A 273 4.91 1.94 -17.44
C PHE A 273 3.83 1.22 -18.28
N GLN A 274 2.85 0.60 -17.63
CA GLN A 274 1.72 -0.07 -18.28
C GLN A 274 0.56 0.89 -18.59
N GLU A 275 0.72 2.20 -18.43
CA GLU A 275 -0.26 3.26 -18.75
C GLU A 275 0.32 4.12 -19.89
N SER A 276 0.74 3.41 -20.96
CA SER A 276 1.57 3.94 -22.04
C SER A 276 0.84 4.89 -22.99
N ASP A 277 -0.50 4.90 -23.01
CA ASP A 277 -1.33 5.73 -23.91
C ASP A 277 -1.67 7.12 -23.32
N THR A 278 -0.72 7.70 -22.57
CA THR A 278 -0.88 8.99 -21.88
C THR A 278 -0.05 10.10 -22.53
N ALA A 279 0.68 9.78 -23.60
CA ALA A 279 1.50 10.70 -24.38
C ALA A 279 0.64 11.71 -25.17
N GLY A 280 0.20 12.77 -24.52
CA GLY A 280 -0.53 13.89 -25.13
C GLY A 280 -1.67 14.48 -24.29
N GLY A 281 -1.98 13.87 -23.13
CA GLY A 281 -3.14 14.23 -22.32
C GLY A 281 -2.92 15.30 -21.24
N VAL A 282 -3.94 15.45 -20.38
CA VAL A 282 -4.00 16.42 -19.28
C VAL A 282 -2.73 16.39 -18.42
N LYS A 283 -2.08 17.56 -18.27
CA LYS A 283 -0.93 17.73 -17.38
C LYS A 283 -1.32 17.31 -15.97
N GLY A 284 -0.45 16.53 -15.32
CA GLY A 284 -0.63 16.12 -13.93
C GLY A 284 -0.91 17.30 -12.99
N GLY A 285 -1.63 17.04 -11.90
CA GLY A 285 -2.07 18.07 -10.96
C GLY A 285 -3.39 17.74 -10.28
N PRO A 286 -4.10 18.75 -9.74
CA PRO A 286 -5.39 18.52 -9.09
C PRO A 286 -6.45 18.17 -10.13
N TRP A 287 -6.89 16.91 -10.16
CA TRP A 287 -7.84 16.43 -11.18
C TRP A 287 -9.28 16.88 -10.92
N LYS A 288 -9.68 17.09 -9.66
CA LYS A 288 -11.07 17.43 -9.31
C LYS A 288 -11.60 18.70 -10.02
N PRO A 289 -10.90 19.86 -10.00
CA PRO A 289 -11.33 21.04 -10.78
C PRO A 289 -11.39 20.79 -12.28
N ALA A 290 -10.41 20.07 -12.83
CA ALA A 290 -10.33 19.78 -14.25
C ALA A 290 -11.48 18.87 -14.72
N LEU A 291 -11.83 17.85 -13.93
CA LEU A 291 -12.99 16.98 -14.17
C LEU A 291 -14.31 17.74 -14.13
N ARG A 292 -14.50 18.63 -13.15
CA ARG A 292 -15.72 19.47 -13.10
C ARG A 292 -15.89 20.27 -14.39
N LYS A 293 -14.79 20.83 -14.92
CA LYS A 293 -14.79 21.54 -16.20
C LYS A 293 -15.13 20.63 -17.38
N LEU A 294 -14.60 19.40 -17.42
CA LEU A 294 -14.92 18.42 -18.47
C LEU A 294 -16.40 18.02 -18.45
N VAL A 295 -16.96 17.75 -17.27
CA VAL A 295 -18.38 17.42 -17.10
C VAL A 295 -19.26 18.60 -17.52
N ALA A 296 -18.96 19.81 -17.07
CA ALA A 296 -19.72 21.02 -17.44
C ALA A 296 -19.73 21.27 -18.95
N LYS A 297 -18.64 20.94 -19.65
CA LYS A 297 -18.52 21.03 -21.11
C LYS A 297 -19.10 19.82 -21.86
N LYS A 298 -19.61 18.80 -21.16
CA LYS A 298 -20.05 17.52 -21.74
C LYS A 298 -18.96 16.82 -22.56
N GLN A 299 -17.70 16.97 -22.13
CA GLN A 299 -16.50 16.42 -22.79
C GLN A 299 -15.89 15.24 -22.03
N ALA A 300 -16.42 14.90 -20.85
CA ALA A 300 -15.95 13.74 -20.10
C ALA A 300 -16.20 12.44 -20.89
N PRO A 301 -15.21 11.51 -20.97
CA PRO A 301 -15.41 10.18 -21.54
C PRO A 301 -16.63 9.46 -20.97
N SER A 302 -17.34 8.71 -21.83
CA SER A 302 -18.50 7.94 -21.39
C SER A 302 -18.10 6.76 -20.50
N LEU A 303 -18.92 6.45 -19.47
CA LEU A 303 -18.67 5.30 -18.60
C LEU A 303 -18.81 3.97 -19.34
N ALA A 304 -19.74 3.89 -20.30
CA ALA A 304 -19.89 2.69 -21.11
C ALA A 304 -18.61 2.35 -21.89
N GLY A 305 -17.95 3.36 -22.48
CA GLY A 305 -16.67 3.19 -23.17
C GLY A 305 -15.52 2.90 -22.20
N LEU A 306 -15.48 3.60 -21.07
CA LEU A 306 -14.48 3.40 -20.01
C LEU A 306 -14.49 1.97 -19.46
N PHE A 307 -15.68 1.40 -19.22
CA PHE A 307 -15.85 0.05 -18.66
C PHE A 307 -15.48 -1.09 -19.62
N GLN A 308 -15.06 -0.77 -20.85
CA GLN A 308 -14.52 -1.74 -21.80
C GLN A 308 -13.00 -1.70 -21.89
N GLN A 309 -12.33 -0.77 -21.21
CA GLN A 309 -10.89 -0.55 -21.32
C GLN A 309 -10.09 -1.43 -20.36
N ASN A 310 -8.94 -1.87 -20.85
CA ASN A 310 -7.88 -2.38 -20.00
C ASN A 310 -7.07 -1.20 -19.45
N THR A 311 -6.32 -1.39 -18.37
CA THR A 311 -5.50 -0.33 -17.75
C THR A 311 -4.55 0.31 -18.77
N GLU A 312 -3.96 -0.48 -19.66
CA GLU A 312 -2.99 -0.01 -20.67
C GLU A 312 -3.58 0.76 -21.84
N THR A 313 -4.90 0.69 -22.02
CA THR A 313 -5.63 1.35 -23.11
C THR A 313 -6.43 2.56 -22.63
N LEU A 314 -6.24 2.97 -21.38
CA LEU A 314 -6.88 4.17 -20.84
C LEU A 314 -6.17 5.42 -21.37
N SER A 315 -6.95 6.35 -21.94
CA SER A 315 -6.46 7.71 -22.19
C SER A 315 -6.29 8.49 -20.88
N ALA A 316 -5.55 9.61 -20.92
CA ALA A 316 -5.39 10.48 -19.75
C ALA A 316 -6.74 10.97 -19.17
N GLU A 317 -7.71 11.36 -20.01
CA GLU A 317 -9.04 11.75 -19.52
C GLU A 317 -9.80 10.56 -18.92
N GLN A 318 -9.60 9.35 -19.46
CA GLN A 318 -10.21 8.14 -18.91
C GLN A 318 -9.62 7.78 -17.54
N HIS A 319 -8.32 7.99 -17.31
CA HIS A 319 -7.70 7.90 -15.99
C HIS A 319 -8.35 8.86 -14.98
N MET A 320 -8.59 10.11 -15.39
CA MET A 320 -9.28 11.09 -14.55
C MET A 320 -10.71 10.65 -14.22
N VAL A 321 -11.49 10.19 -15.21
CA VAL A 321 -12.84 9.70 -14.96
C VAL A 321 -12.83 8.44 -14.08
N ALA A 322 -11.87 7.53 -14.28
CA ALA A 322 -11.69 6.35 -13.46
C ALA A 322 -11.45 6.71 -11.98
N PHE A 323 -10.54 7.64 -11.71
CA PHE A 323 -10.35 8.24 -10.37
C PHE A 323 -11.66 8.77 -9.80
N SER A 324 -12.37 9.60 -10.57
CA SER A 324 -13.57 10.28 -10.11
C SER A 324 -14.72 9.33 -9.81
N ILE A 325 -14.83 8.24 -10.54
CA ILE A 325 -15.83 7.20 -10.30
C ILE A 325 -15.53 6.45 -9.00
N ILE A 326 -14.27 6.12 -8.74
CA ILE A 326 -13.87 5.53 -7.46
C ILE A 326 -14.16 6.49 -6.30
N ASP A 327 -13.81 7.77 -6.45
CA ASP A 327 -14.11 8.81 -5.47
C ASP A 327 -15.62 8.91 -5.19
N TYR A 328 -16.44 8.97 -6.24
CA TYR A 328 -17.90 8.95 -6.12
C TYR A 328 -18.41 7.72 -5.37
N LEU A 329 -17.98 6.52 -5.77
CA LEU A 329 -18.44 5.27 -5.16
C LEU A 329 -18.03 5.16 -3.69
N ILE A 330 -16.83 5.65 -3.32
CA ILE A 330 -16.39 5.75 -1.92
C ILE A 330 -17.32 6.66 -1.12
N THR A 331 -17.70 7.82 -1.66
CA THR A 331 -18.62 8.73 -0.95
C THR A 331 -20.04 8.18 -0.79
N LYS A 332 -20.42 7.18 -1.59
CA LYS A 332 -21.72 6.51 -1.48
C LYS A 332 -21.66 5.38 -0.47
N ASP A 333 -20.78 4.42 -0.68
CA ASP A 333 -20.57 3.28 0.21
C ASP A 333 -19.27 2.55 -0.21
N ALA A 334 -18.19 2.79 0.53
CA ALA A 334 -16.90 2.16 0.26
C ALA A 334 -16.91 0.62 0.44
N LYS A 335 -17.78 0.09 1.31
CA LYS A 335 -17.96 -1.36 1.48
C LYS A 335 -18.65 -1.95 0.25
N GLN A 336 -19.65 -1.25 -0.30
CA GLN A 336 -20.32 -1.65 -1.54
C GLN A 336 -19.36 -1.57 -2.74
N LEU A 337 -18.48 -0.56 -2.79
CA LEU A 337 -17.39 -0.51 -3.76
C LEU A 337 -16.49 -1.75 -3.65
N ASN A 338 -16.08 -2.15 -2.45
CA ASN A 338 -15.27 -3.38 -2.29
C ASN A 338 -16.01 -4.62 -2.82
N GLN A 339 -17.32 -4.75 -2.60
CA GLN A 339 -18.10 -5.85 -3.20
C GLN A 339 -18.05 -5.81 -4.73
N LEU A 340 -18.19 -4.63 -5.34
CA LEU A 340 -18.05 -4.45 -6.79
C LEU A 340 -16.66 -4.91 -7.27
N LEU A 341 -15.60 -4.48 -6.59
CA LEU A 341 -14.21 -4.86 -6.90
C LEU A 341 -13.97 -6.37 -6.77
N ILE A 342 -14.57 -7.03 -5.77
CA ILE A 342 -14.55 -8.49 -5.60
C ILE A 342 -15.17 -9.17 -6.82
N ARG A 343 -16.35 -8.72 -7.28
CA ARG A 343 -17.01 -9.29 -8.47
C ARG A 343 -16.15 -9.15 -9.71
N LEU A 344 -15.49 -8.00 -9.92
CA LEU A 344 -14.56 -7.81 -11.03
C LEU A 344 -13.37 -8.79 -10.95
N ARG A 345 -12.82 -9.02 -9.76
CA ARG A 345 -11.75 -10.03 -9.56
C ARG A 345 -12.22 -11.47 -9.79
N GLN A 346 -13.51 -11.74 -9.58
CA GLN A 346 -14.17 -13.00 -9.97
C GLN A 346 -14.47 -13.07 -11.48
N LYS A 347 -13.95 -12.11 -12.28
CA LYS A 347 -14.15 -11.99 -13.72
C LYS A 347 -15.59 -11.74 -14.15
N VAL A 348 -16.44 -11.24 -13.24
CA VAL A 348 -17.76 -10.73 -13.59
C VAL A 348 -17.58 -9.43 -14.37
N THR A 349 -18.31 -9.27 -15.46
CA THR A 349 -18.21 -8.04 -16.27
C THR A 349 -18.68 -6.83 -15.46
N THR A 350 -18.11 -5.64 -15.73
CA THR A 350 -18.54 -4.41 -15.05
C THR A 350 -20.05 -4.19 -15.15
N ARG A 351 -20.66 -4.48 -16.31
CA ARG A 351 -22.12 -4.38 -16.50
C ARG A 351 -22.90 -5.24 -15.50
N GLN A 352 -22.56 -6.52 -15.41
CA GLN A 352 -23.23 -7.45 -14.50
C GLN A 352 -22.97 -7.08 -13.04
N ALA A 353 -21.73 -6.73 -12.70
CA ALA A 353 -21.35 -6.39 -11.34
C ALA A 353 -22.06 -5.11 -10.85
N LEU A 354 -22.26 -4.11 -11.72
CA LEU A 354 -23.04 -2.91 -11.39
C LEU A 354 -24.52 -3.22 -11.10
N ASP A 355 -25.13 -4.12 -11.88
CA ASP A 355 -26.51 -4.54 -11.66
C ASP A 355 -26.65 -5.33 -10.34
N GLU A 356 -25.80 -6.34 -10.15
CA GLU A 356 -25.81 -7.21 -8.97
C GLU A 356 -25.51 -6.45 -7.67
N VAL A 357 -24.54 -5.53 -7.68
CA VAL A 357 -24.03 -4.88 -6.45
C VAL A 357 -24.71 -3.55 -6.19
N LEU A 358 -24.96 -2.75 -7.24
CA LEU A 358 -25.48 -1.39 -7.11
C LEU A 358 -26.92 -1.23 -7.64
N GLY A 359 -27.51 -2.25 -8.27
CA GLY A 359 -28.84 -2.14 -8.90
C GLY A 359 -28.87 -1.09 -10.02
N THR A 360 -27.75 -0.86 -10.71
CA THR A 360 -27.60 0.21 -11.69
C THR A 360 -26.95 -0.26 -12.99
N ASN A 361 -26.90 0.63 -13.97
CA ASN A 361 -26.18 0.42 -15.22
C ASN A 361 -25.29 1.64 -15.53
N ALA A 362 -24.44 1.53 -16.56
CA ALA A 362 -23.48 2.57 -16.90
C ALA A 362 -24.13 3.94 -17.20
N VAL A 363 -25.32 3.98 -17.80
CA VAL A 363 -26.01 5.23 -18.15
C VAL A 363 -26.50 5.94 -16.88
N ARG A 364 -27.25 5.23 -16.04
CA ARG A 364 -27.76 5.77 -14.76
C ARG A 364 -26.63 6.18 -13.82
N LEU A 365 -25.56 5.38 -13.76
CA LEU A 365 -24.38 5.71 -12.98
C LEU A 365 -23.70 6.97 -13.52
N GLN A 366 -23.59 7.13 -14.84
CA GLN A 366 -22.97 8.32 -15.44
C GLN A 366 -23.75 9.59 -15.10
N GLU A 367 -25.09 9.57 -15.21
CA GLU A 367 -25.94 10.71 -14.85
C GLU A 367 -25.76 11.10 -13.38
N ALA A 368 -25.83 10.11 -12.48
CA ALA A 368 -25.68 10.33 -11.05
C ALA A 368 -24.27 10.84 -10.68
N TRP A 369 -23.24 10.30 -11.30
CA TRP A 369 -21.84 10.72 -11.13
C TRP A 369 -21.62 12.15 -11.64
N GLN A 370 -22.06 12.48 -12.86
CA GLN A 370 -21.89 13.82 -13.43
C GLN A 370 -22.60 14.90 -12.60
N ALA A 371 -23.81 14.59 -12.11
CA ALA A 371 -24.54 15.47 -11.21
C ALA A 371 -23.77 15.70 -9.90
N TRP A 372 -23.22 14.63 -9.32
CA TRP A 372 -22.39 14.73 -8.12
C TRP A 372 -21.11 15.54 -8.34
N VAL A 373 -20.34 15.26 -9.39
CA VAL A 373 -19.12 16.03 -9.74
C VAL A 373 -19.43 17.51 -9.88
N SER A 374 -20.54 17.85 -10.56
CA SER A 374 -20.95 19.23 -10.77
C SER A 374 -21.29 19.96 -9.46
N ALA A 375 -21.77 19.22 -8.45
CA ALA A 375 -22.17 19.74 -7.15
C ALA A 375 -21.01 19.79 -6.14
N THR A 376 -20.09 18.81 -6.15
CA THR A 376 -19.13 18.61 -5.06
C THR A 376 -17.70 19.02 -5.39
N TYR A 377 -17.26 18.89 -6.63
CA TYR A 377 -15.87 19.21 -6.97
C TYR A 377 -15.65 20.73 -6.96
N PRO A 378 -14.46 21.22 -6.58
CA PRO A 378 -14.15 22.66 -6.62
C PRO A 378 -14.18 23.19 -8.06
N ALA A 379 -14.49 24.47 -8.22
CA ALA A 379 -14.50 25.12 -9.54
C ALA A 379 -13.12 25.61 -9.99
N ARG A 380 -12.17 25.75 -9.05
CA ARG A 380 -10.81 26.23 -9.26
C ARG A 380 -9.82 25.37 -8.49
#